data_AF-A0A9E2PAU7-F1
#
_entry.id   AF-A0A9E2PAU7-F1
#
_cell.length_a   1.000
_cell.length_b   1.000
_cell.length_c   1.000
_cell.angle_alpha   90.00
_cell.angle_beta   90.00
_cell.angle_gamma   90.00
#
_symmetry.space_group_name_H-M   'P 1'
#
loop_
_entity.id
_entity.type
_entity.pdbx_description
1 polymer ?
#
loop_
_entity_poly.entity_id
_entity_poly.type
_entity_poly.pdbx_seq_one_letter_code
_entity_poly.pdbx_strand_id
1 'polypeptide(L)'
;MPEEWKLTFNKNSIRISKIVERPSDKQLTDVDIETIEYDKLKNINIFVTKIEPKSENDILKSLIFYASEFKLIDTPKIPLVPPELVFGSTLIIGDKRIHCNKFNYVLKTTASWLFESGRIQKKDLPIYVLNGGRYLLNTIPYHSNKRKFDGTPHKIPNQDVYLNTNFSANDCRRQSEYLMKKFAPDVKFEIIAT
;
A
#
# COMPACT_ATOMS: atom_id res chain seq x y z
N MET A 1 -18.87 31.67 16.63
CA MET A 1 -18.66 31.52 15.18
C MET A 1 -17.95 30.20 14.92
N PRO A 2 -18.13 29.54 13.76
CA PRO A 2 -17.36 28.33 13.45
C PRO A 2 -15.87 28.69 13.41
N GLU A 3 -15.04 27.87 14.05
CA GLU A 3 -13.59 27.99 13.99
C GLU A 3 -13.14 27.80 12.54
N GLU A 4 -12.52 28.82 11.94
CA GLU A 4 -11.98 28.73 10.58
C GLU A 4 -10.47 28.56 10.63
N TRP A 5 -9.97 27.64 9.83
CA TRP A 5 -8.56 27.37 9.66
C TRP A 5 -7.99 28.23 8.54
N LYS A 6 -6.77 28.71 8.72
CA LYS A 6 -6.00 29.45 7.73
C LYS A 6 -4.69 28.73 7.44
N LEU A 7 -4.54 28.27 6.22
CA LEU A 7 -3.39 27.52 5.73
C LEU A 7 -2.64 28.38 4.72
N THR A 8 -1.44 28.83 5.08
CA THR A 8 -0.61 29.67 4.20
C THR A 8 0.51 28.83 3.59
N PHE A 9 0.37 28.54 2.29
CA PHE A 9 1.32 27.78 1.49
C PHE A 9 2.38 28.74 0.95
N ASN A 10 3.58 28.65 1.50
CA ASN A 10 4.75 29.41 1.05
C ASN A 10 5.66 28.51 0.20
N LYS A 11 6.80 29.03 -0.24
CA LYS A 11 7.76 28.28 -1.05
C LYS A 11 8.23 26.94 -0.42
N ASN A 12 8.41 26.91 0.91
CA ASN A 12 9.08 25.79 1.59
C ASN A 12 8.19 25.05 2.61
N SER A 13 7.07 25.65 3.02
CA SER A 13 6.26 25.13 4.12
C SER A 13 4.83 25.63 4.05
N ILE A 14 4.00 25.00 4.88
CA ILE A 14 2.62 25.38 5.16
C ILE A 14 2.56 25.88 6.59
N ARG A 15 2.14 27.13 6.78
CA ARG A 15 1.82 27.67 8.10
C ARG A 15 0.33 27.48 8.38
N ILE A 16 0.01 26.87 9.51
CA ILE A 16 -1.35 26.57 9.95
C ILE A 16 -1.67 27.49 11.11
N SER A 17 -2.74 28.25 10.97
CA SER A 17 -3.27 29.13 12.01
C SER A 17 -4.77 28.89 12.16
N LYS A 18 -5.31 29.15 13.34
CA LYS A 18 -6.76 29.25 13.58
C LYS A 18 -7.16 30.71 13.70
N ILE A 19 -8.27 31.07 13.08
CA ILE A 19 -8.89 32.38 13.25
C ILE A 19 -9.80 32.28 14.48
N VAL A 20 -9.44 33.00 15.54
CA VAL A 20 -10.19 33.02 16.80
C VAL A 20 -10.64 34.44 17.12
N GLU A 21 -11.81 34.57 17.72
CA GLU A 21 -12.32 35.84 18.24
C GLU A 21 -11.75 36.07 19.64
N ARG A 22 -11.04 37.18 19.85
CA ARG A 22 -10.50 37.53 21.17
C ARG A 22 -11.66 37.86 22.13
N PRO A 23 -11.71 37.23 23.32
CA PRO A 23 -12.81 37.46 24.27
C PRO A 23 -12.91 38.91 24.77
N SER A 24 -11.79 39.64 24.78
CA SER A 24 -11.70 41.00 25.35
C SER A 24 -12.33 42.08 24.47
N ASP A 25 -12.20 41.97 23.15
CA ASP A 25 -12.51 43.05 22.21
C ASP A 25 -13.27 42.58 20.96
N LYS A 26 -13.59 41.28 20.87
CA LYS A 26 -14.25 40.64 19.72
C LYS A 26 -13.49 40.77 18.40
N GLN A 27 -12.20 41.11 18.43
CA GLN A 27 -11.39 41.15 17.21
C GLN A 27 -10.99 39.74 16.79
N LEU A 28 -11.06 39.48 15.49
CA LEU A 28 -10.52 38.25 14.90
C LEU A 28 -9.00 38.33 14.86
N THR A 29 -8.35 37.28 15.34
CA THR A 29 -6.89 37.13 15.30
C THR A 29 -6.47 35.76 14.83
N ASP A 30 -5.39 35.74 14.07
CA ASP A 30 -4.71 34.51 13.68
C ASP A 30 -3.86 34.02 14.85
N VAL A 31 -4.18 32.83 15.35
CA VAL A 31 -3.34 32.11 16.32
C VAL A 31 -2.58 31.03 15.57
N ASP A 32 -1.26 31.15 15.53
CA ASP A 32 -0.40 30.13 14.93
C ASP A 32 -0.47 28.83 15.71
N ILE A 33 -0.68 27.74 14.99
CA ILE A 33 -0.73 26.39 15.55
C ILE A 33 0.58 25.68 15.24
N GLU A 34 0.95 25.61 13.96
CA GLU A 34 2.09 24.82 13.51
C GLU A 34 2.63 25.33 12.16
N THR A 35 3.89 25.00 11.86
CA THR A 35 4.46 25.11 10.51
C THR A 35 4.95 23.74 10.06
N ILE A 36 4.47 23.27 8.91
CA ILE A 36 4.75 21.94 8.37
C ILE A 36 5.58 22.09 7.09
N GLU A 37 6.72 21.40 7.04
CA GLU A 37 7.52 21.28 5.82
C GLU A 37 6.85 20.32 4.83
N TYR A 38 6.95 20.58 3.53
CA TYR A 38 6.22 19.81 2.52
C TYR A 38 6.56 18.31 2.49
N ASP A 39 7.79 17.94 2.85
CA ASP A 39 8.25 16.55 2.95
C ASP A 39 7.56 15.77 4.09
N LYS A 40 7.09 16.48 5.11
CA LYS A 40 6.32 15.94 6.25
C LYS A 40 4.81 15.92 6.00
N LEU A 41 4.34 16.61 4.96
CA LEU A 41 2.91 16.67 4.65
C LEU A 41 2.45 15.34 4.04
N LYS A 42 1.73 14.53 4.83
CA LYS A 42 1.13 13.27 4.39
C LYS A 42 -0.36 13.27 4.74
N ASN A 43 -1.18 12.80 3.81
CA ASN A 43 -2.61 12.56 3.99
C ASN A 43 -3.36 13.70 4.70
N ILE A 44 -3.70 14.74 3.94
CA ILE A 44 -4.48 15.88 4.44
C ILE A 44 -5.94 15.72 4.06
N ASN A 45 -6.84 16.04 4.99
CA ASN A 45 -8.23 16.30 4.67
C ASN A 45 -8.53 17.78 4.96
N ILE A 46 -8.96 18.50 3.93
CA ILE A 46 -9.21 19.93 3.98
C ILE A 46 -10.52 20.24 3.26
N PHE A 47 -11.42 20.94 3.94
CA PHE A 47 -12.63 21.49 3.35
C PHE A 47 -12.45 22.99 3.15
N VAL A 48 -12.01 23.36 1.95
CA VAL A 48 -11.64 24.74 1.60
C VAL A 48 -12.89 25.57 1.36
N THR A 49 -12.99 26.71 2.06
CA THR A 49 -14.08 27.69 1.92
C THR A 49 -13.69 28.85 1.01
N LYS A 50 -12.42 29.27 1.04
CA LYS A 50 -11.90 30.39 0.25
C LYS A 50 -10.41 30.20 -0.05
N ILE A 51 -9.97 30.73 -1.19
CA ILE A 51 -8.55 30.77 -1.57
C ILE A 51 -8.18 32.20 -1.93
N GLU A 52 -7.07 32.70 -1.40
CA GLU A 52 -6.54 34.03 -1.68
C GLU A 52 -5.05 33.96 -2.07
N PRO A 53 -4.67 34.54 -3.22
CA PRO A 53 -3.26 34.71 -3.55
C PRO A 53 -2.68 35.91 -2.79
N LYS A 54 -1.45 35.75 -2.29
CA LYS A 54 -0.64 36.86 -1.77
C LYS A 54 0.56 37.09 -2.67
N SER A 55 0.56 38.23 -3.34
CA SER A 55 1.62 38.66 -4.23
C SER A 55 2.38 39.85 -3.67
N GLU A 56 3.67 39.95 -4.00
CA GLU A 56 4.53 41.08 -3.69
C GLU A 56 5.34 41.42 -4.94
N ASN A 57 5.25 42.67 -5.40
CA ASN A 57 5.84 43.13 -6.67
C ASN A 57 5.45 42.22 -7.86
N ASP A 58 4.15 41.92 -7.98
CA ASP A 58 3.57 41.03 -9.00
C ASP A 58 4.06 39.58 -8.99
N ILE A 59 4.83 39.18 -7.97
CA ILE A 59 5.30 37.81 -7.77
C ILE A 59 4.43 37.13 -6.72
N LEU A 60 3.82 35.99 -7.06
CA LEU A 60 3.09 35.17 -6.09
C LEU A 60 4.05 34.64 -5.02
N LYS A 61 3.84 35.06 -3.76
CA LYS A 61 4.65 34.64 -2.60
C LYS A 61 4.01 33.48 -1.86
N SER A 62 2.69 33.51 -1.74
CA SER A 62 1.94 32.47 -1.06
C SER A 62 0.51 32.33 -1.55
N LEU A 63 -0.05 31.15 -1.31
CA LEU A 63 -1.48 30.88 -1.44
C LEU A 63 -2.06 30.65 -0.06
N ILE A 64 -3.13 31.37 0.26
CA ILE A 64 -3.82 31.28 1.54
C ILE A 64 -5.12 30.53 1.30
N PHE A 65 -5.31 29.43 2.02
CA PHE A 65 -6.54 28.65 2.02
C PHE A 65 -7.24 28.86 3.34
N TYR A 66 -8.50 29.25 3.27
CA TYR A 66 -9.41 29.25 4.40
C TYR A 66 -10.20 27.95 4.35
N ALA A 67 -10.38 27.31 5.50
CA ALA A 67 -11.02 26.01 5.58
C ALA A 67 -11.91 25.89 6.82
N SER A 68 -13.11 25.34 6.62
CA SER A 68 -14.02 25.02 7.73
C SER A 68 -13.55 23.78 8.51
N GLU A 69 -12.78 22.91 7.86
CA GLU A 69 -12.16 21.74 8.48
C GLU A 69 -10.75 21.53 7.94
N PHE A 70 -9.81 21.27 8.85
CA PHE A 70 -8.47 20.84 8.54
C PHE A 70 -8.06 19.72 9.50
N LYS A 71 -7.66 18.57 8.96
CA LYS A 71 -7.13 17.45 9.74
C LYS A 71 -5.90 16.88 9.04
N LEU A 72 -4.78 16.84 9.76
CA LEU A 72 -3.70 15.92 9.44
C LEU A 72 -4.21 14.52 9.76
N ILE A 73 -4.32 13.68 8.75
CA ILE A 73 -4.58 12.27 8.98
C ILE A 73 -3.24 11.68 9.38
N ASP A 74 -3.02 11.57 10.70
CA ASP A 74 -1.97 10.70 11.20
C ASP A 74 -2.16 9.36 10.52
N THR A 75 -1.21 9.00 9.65
CA THR A 75 -1.07 7.62 9.25
C THR A 75 -0.86 6.90 10.58
N PRO A 76 -1.71 5.95 10.99
CA PRO A 76 -1.69 5.41 12.34
C PRO A 76 -0.24 5.11 12.69
N LYS A 77 0.29 5.79 13.73
CA LYS A 77 1.59 5.46 14.31
C LYS A 77 1.43 4.03 14.78
N ILE A 78 1.77 3.09 13.90
CA ILE A 78 2.07 1.74 14.32
C ILE A 78 3.11 1.96 15.41
N PRO A 79 2.87 1.50 16.65
CA PRO A 79 3.83 1.70 17.73
C PRO A 79 5.21 1.34 17.20
N LEU A 80 6.21 2.17 17.50
CA LEU A 80 7.62 1.82 17.34
C LEU A 80 7.85 0.60 18.24
N VAL A 81 7.47 -0.57 17.72
CA VAL A 81 8.11 -1.81 18.05
C VAL A 81 9.60 -1.50 17.85
N PRO A 82 10.49 -1.84 18.81
CA PRO A 82 11.93 -1.85 18.50
C PRO A 82 12.10 -2.51 17.14
N PRO A 83 13.10 -2.15 16.30
CA PRO A 83 13.25 -2.80 15.00
C PRO A 83 13.45 -4.30 15.24
N GLU A 84 12.35 -5.05 15.33
CA GLU A 84 12.27 -6.40 14.84
C GLU A 84 12.84 -6.23 13.46
N LEU A 85 13.96 -6.90 13.20
CA LEU A 85 14.35 -7.15 11.83
C LEU A 85 13.05 -7.53 11.11
N VAL A 86 12.55 -6.63 10.26
CA VAL A 86 11.35 -6.90 9.48
C VAL A 86 11.84 -7.87 8.41
N PHE A 87 12.08 -9.11 8.84
CA PHE A 87 12.38 -10.23 7.99
C PHE A 87 11.17 -10.37 7.09
N GLY A 88 11.36 -9.95 5.86
CA GLY A 88 10.26 -9.75 4.93
C GLY A 88 10.80 -9.77 3.52
N SER A 89 9.89 -9.78 2.57
CA SER A 89 10.22 -9.63 1.18
C SER A 89 9.30 -8.60 0.57
N THR A 90 9.85 -7.71 -0.24
CA THR A 90 9.05 -6.84 -1.09
C THR A 90 8.89 -7.54 -2.43
N LEU A 91 7.63 -7.79 -2.79
CA LEU A 91 7.24 -8.35 -4.07
C LEU A 91 6.85 -7.20 -5.01
N ILE A 92 7.48 -7.15 -6.17
CA ILE A 92 7.17 -6.20 -7.24
C ILE A 92 6.48 -6.98 -8.37
N ILE A 93 5.27 -6.54 -8.76
CA ILE A 93 4.53 -7.08 -9.92
C ILE A 93 4.03 -5.91 -10.76
N GLY A 94 4.62 -5.72 -11.95
CA GLY A 94 4.44 -4.49 -12.73
C GLY A 94 4.89 -3.27 -11.93
N ASP A 95 4.00 -2.30 -11.75
CA ASP A 95 4.25 -1.09 -10.94
C ASP A 95 3.84 -1.24 -9.47
N LYS A 96 3.23 -2.36 -9.09
CA LYS A 96 2.76 -2.59 -7.71
C LYS A 96 3.90 -3.11 -6.84
N ARG A 97 4.02 -2.54 -5.65
CA ARG A 97 4.90 -3.01 -4.57
C ARG A 97 4.06 -3.56 -3.43
N ILE A 98 4.31 -4.81 -3.05
CA ILE A 98 3.55 -5.52 -2.03
C ILE A 98 4.54 -6.03 -0.98
N HIS A 99 4.36 -5.62 0.26
CA HIS A 99 5.14 -6.14 1.37
C HIS A 99 4.62 -7.51 1.79
N CYS A 100 5.51 -8.49 1.88
CA CYS A 100 5.22 -9.86 2.30
C CYS A 100 6.08 -10.20 3.51
N ASN A 101 5.45 -10.47 4.65
CA ASN A 101 6.15 -10.87 5.88
C ASN A 101 6.77 -12.29 5.81
N LYS A 102 6.36 -13.12 4.85
CA LYS A 102 6.87 -14.49 4.67
C LYS A 102 6.93 -14.85 3.20
N PHE A 103 7.87 -15.70 2.82
CA PHE A 103 7.98 -16.18 1.44
C PHE A 103 6.77 -16.99 0.96
N ASN A 104 6.05 -17.68 1.85
CA ASN A 104 4.80 -18.33 1.46
C ASN A 104 3.70 -17.32 1.11
N TYR A 105 3.74 -16.09 1.64
CA TYR A 105 2.86 -15.00 1.21
C TYR A 105 3.21 -14.55 -0.21
N VAL A 106 4.51 -14.47 -0.56
CA VAL A 106 4.93 -14.15 -1.94
C VAL A 106 4.29 -15.13 -2.94
N LEU A 107 4.34 -16.44 -2.65
CA LEU A 107 3.74 -17.45 -3.51
C LEU A 107 2.21 -17.34 -3.59
N LYS A 108 1.53 -17.11 -2.46
CA LYS A 108 0.07 -16.90 -2.42
C LYS A 108 -0.34 -15.68 -3.23
N THR A 109 0.32 -14.54 -3.00
CA THR A 109 0.05 -13.27 -3.70
C THR A 109 0.30 -13.41 -5.19
N THR A 110 1.40 -14.06 -5.59
CA THR A 110 1.71 -14.32 -7.00
C THR A 110 0.63 -15.15 -7.67
N ALA A 111 0.22 -16.27 -7.05
CA ALA A 111 -0.82 -17.13 -7.59
C ALA A 111 -2.18 -16.40 -7.71
N SER A 112 -2.60 -15.68 -6.67
CA SER A 112 -3.86 -14.91 -6.68
C SER A 112 -3.85 -13.84 -7.78
N TRP A 113 -2.75 -13.09 -7.90
CA TRP A 113 -2.63 -12.07 -8.93
C TRP A 113 -2.73 -12.65 -10.35
N LEU A 114 -2.15 -13.83 -10.60
CA LEU A 114 -2.24 -14.50 -11.90
C LEU A 114 -3.67 -14.94 -12.25
N PHE A 115 -4.47 -15.35 -11.26
CA PHE A 115 -5.89 -15.65 -11.46
C PHE A 115 -6.72 -14.37 -11.64
N GLU A 116 -6.50 -13.35 -10.80
CA GLU A 116 -7.22 -12.07 -10.87
C GLU A 116 -6.98 -11.34 -12.19
N SER A 117 -5.77 -11.43 -12.74
CA SER A 117 -5.42 -10.86 -14.05
C SER A 117 -5.83 -11.75 -15.24
N GLY A 118 -6.41 -12.92 -15.00
CA GLY A 118 -6.83 -13.87 -16.04
C GLY A 118 -5.68 -14.58 -16.77
N ARG A 119 -4.44 -14.46 -16.28
CA ARG A 119 -3.21 -15.07 -16.82
C ARG A 119 -3.16 -16.58 -16.60
N ILE A 120 -3.76 -17.05 -15.51
CA ILE A 120 -4.04 -18.47 -15.26
C ILE A 120 -5.56 -18.65 -15.24
N GLN A 121 -6.04 -19.68 -15.91
CA GLN A 121 -7.44 -20.08 -15.95
C GLN A 121 -7.59 -21.55 -15.51
N LYS A 122 -8.82 -21.98 -15.22
CA LYS A 122 -9.09 -23.37 -14.80
C LYS A 122 -8.59 -24.42 -15.81
N LYS A 123 -8.55 -24.09 -17.11
CA LYS A 123 -8.04 -24.97 -18.18
C LYS A 123 -6.54 -25.25 -18.10
N ASP A 124 -5.80 -24.41 -17.38
CA ASP A 124 -4.34 -24.54 -17.22
C ASP A 124 -3.97 -25.46 -16.05
N LEU A 125 -4.97 -25.96 -15.31
CA LEU A 125 -4.80 -26.84 -14.15
C LEU A 125 -4.80 -28.33 -14.57
N PRO A 126 -4.01 -29.19 -13.90
CA PRO A 126 -3.15 -28.87 -12.75
C PRO A 126 -1.83 -28.21 -13.16
N ILE A 127 -1.33 -27.31 -12.32
CA ILE A 127 0.03 -26.75 -12.47
C ILE A 127 0.95 -27.51 -11.51
N TYR A 128 2.04 -28.03 -12.05
CA TYR A 128 3.04 -28.78 -11.31
C TYR A 128 4.08 -27.86 -10.66
N VAL A 129 4.68 -28.32 -9.56
CA VAL A 129 5.87 -27.69 -8.98
C VAL A 129 7.02 -27.73 -9.98
N LEU A 130 7.85 -26.69 -10.01
CA LEU A 130 9.08 -26.66 -10.80
C LEU A 130 9.93 -27.92 -10.50
N ASN A 131 10.22 -28.70 -11.55
CA ASN A 131 11.04 -29.92 -11.51
C ASN A 131 10.51 -31.03 -10.58
N GLY A 132 9.20 -31.15 -10.37
CA GLY A 132 8.63 -32.23 -9.56
C GLY A 132 7.28 -32.73 -10.02
N GLY A 133 6.92 -33.95 -9.61
CA GLY A 133 5.65 -34.60 -9.95
C GLY A 133 4.45 -34.18 -9.09
N ARG A 134 4.64 -33.26 -8.14
CA ARG A 134 3.58 -32.77 -7.25
C ARG A 134 2.85 -31.59 -7.88
N TYR A 135 1.55 -31.48 -7.61
CA TYR A 135 0.78 -30.30 -8.00
C TYR A 135 1.09 -29.12 -7.09
N LEU A 136 1.35 -27.97 -7.69
CA LEU A 136 1.42 -26.66 -7.06
C LEU A 136 0.02 -26.05 -6.94
N LEU A 137 -0.74 -26.04 -8.04
CA LEU A 137 -2.12 -25.57 -8.09
C LEU A 137 -3.02 -26.65 -8.69
N ASN A 138 -4.20 -26.84 -8.10
CA ASN A 138 -5.21 -27.76 -8.61
C ASN A 138 -6.62 -27.33 -8.16
N THR A 139 -7.67 -27.83 -8.83
CA THR A 139 -9.07 -27.55 -8.48
C THR A 139 -9.52 -28.25 -7.20
N ILE A 140 -8.78 -29.29 -6.79
CA ILE A 140 -8.95 -29.99 -5.52
C ILE A 140 -7.60 -30.06 -4.79
N PRO A 141 -7.56 -30.05 -3.44
CA PRO A 141 -6.32 -30.04 -2.68
C PRO A 141 -5.66 -31.44 -2.57
N TYR A 142 -5.57 -32.15 -3.70
CA TYR A 142 -5.00 -33.49 -3.82
C TYR A 142 -4.04 -33.54 -5.02
N HIS A 143 -2.96 -34.31 -4.86
CA HIS A 143 -2.00 -34.66 -5.92
C HIS A 143 -2.52 -35.81 -6.80
N SER A 144 -1.83 -36.07 -7.92
CA SER A 144 -2.15 -37.17 -8.84
C SER A 144 -2.24 -38.55 -8.17
N ASN A 145 -1.41 -38.79 -7.15
CA ASN A 145 -1.37 -40.02 -6.37
C ASN A 145 -2.42 -40.07 -5.23
N LYS A 146 -3.42 -39.18 -5.24
CA LYS A 146 -4.47 -39.05 -4.21
C LYS A 146 -3.97 -38.65 -2.82
N ARG A 147 -2.70 -38.30 -2.65
CA ARG A 147 -2.20 -37.67 -1.42
C ARG A 147 -2.72 -36.24 -1.34
N LYS A 148 -3.16 -35.81 -0.15
CA LYS A 148 -3.52 -34.41 0.12
C LYS A 148 -2.31 -33.50 -0.08
N PHE A 149 -2.56 -32.23 -0.40
CA PHE A 149 -1.51 -31.21 -0.32
C PHE A 149 -0.90 -31.19 1.08
N ASP A 150 0.40 -31.00 1.15
CA ASP A 150 1.10 -30.95 2.43
C ASP A 150 0.69 -29.66 3.19
N GLY A 151 0.40 -29.78 4.48
CA GLY A 151 -0.05 -28.67 5.33
C GLY A 151 -1.45 -28.14 4.98
N THR A 152 -1.71 -26.87 5.32
CA THR A 152 -2.98 -26.21 4.99
C THR A 152 -2.89 -25.60 3.59
N PRO A 153 -3.65 -26.10 2.59
CA PRO A 153 -3.68 -25.50 1.27
C PRO A 153 -4.32 -24.11 1.32
N HIS A 154 -3.84 -23.21 0.46
CA HIS A 154 -4.43 -21.88 0.32
C HIS A 154 -5.47 -21.89 -0.80
N LYS A 155 -6.73 -21.55 -0.49
CA LYS A 155 -7.76 -21.34 -1.52
C LYS A 155 -7.56 -19.96 -2.15
N ILE A 156 -7.46 -19.91 -3.48
CA ILE A 156 -7.38 -18.65 -4.21
C ILE A 156 -8.72 -17.91 -4.07
N PRO A 157 -8.72 -16.62 -3.69
CA PRO A 157 -9.96 -15.86 -3.49
C PRO A 157 -10.86 -15.90 -4.73
N ASN A 158 -12.17 -16.09 -4.51
CA ASN A 158 -13.19 -16.14 -5.57
C ASN A 158 -12.97 -17.22 -6.65
N GLN A 159 -12.08 -18.19 -6.41
CA GLN A 159 -11.78 -19.28 -7.32
C GLN A 159 -11.87 -20.62 -6.58
N ASP A 160 -12.37 -21.67 -7.24
CA ASP A 160 -12.31 -23.05 -6.73
C ASP A 160 -10.97 -23.69 -7.11
N VAL A 161 -9.90 -23.05 -6.65
CA VAL A 161 -8.51 -23.46 -6.90
C VAL A 161 -7.74 -23.41 -5.58
N TYR A 162 -6.91 -24.42 -5.38
CA TYR A 162 -6.11 -24.62 -4.19
C TYR A 162 -4.63 -24.60 -4.55
N LEU A 163 -3.84 -23.89 -3.75
CA LEU A 163 -2.40 -23.77 -3.82
C LEU A 163 -1.75 -24.57 -2.69
N ASN A 164 -0.78 -25.40 -3.03
CA ASN A 164 0.12 -26.01 -2.05
C ASN A 164 1.06 -24.93 -1.51
N THR A 165 1.17 -24.79 -0.19
CA THR A 165 1.99 -23.72 0.43
C THR A 165 3.04 -24.22 1.41
N ASN A 166 3.12 -25.55 1.63
CA ASN A 166 4.10 -26.13 2.54
C ASN A 166 5.45 -26.32 1.82
N PHE A 167 6.13 -25.20 1.62
CA PHE A 167 7.41 -25.11 0.92
C PHE A 167 8.40 -24.30 1.75
N SER A 168 9.69 -24.56 1.55
CA SER A 168 10.75 -23.71 2.09
C SER A 168 10.66 -22.29 1.52
N ALA A 169 11.31 -21.32 2.15
CA ALA A 169 11.37 -19.94 1.64
C ALA A 169 11.92 -19.88 0.21
N ASN A 170 13.02 -20.62 -0.05
CA ASN A 170 13.63 -20.71 -1.37
C ASN A 170 12.71 -21.37 -2.40
N ASP A 171 11.99 -22.41 -2.00
CA ASP A 171 11.03 -23.06 -2.90
C ASP A 171 9.86 -22.14 -3.22
N CYS A 172 9.31 -21.42 -2.22
CA CYS A 172 8.26 -20.43 -2.47
C CYS A 172 8.72 -19.37 -3.48
N ARG A 173 9.94 -18.86 -3.34
CA ARG A 173 10.55 -17.92 -4.29
C ARG A 173 10.63 -18.54 -5.69
N ARG A 174 11.25 -19.71 -5.82
CA ARG A 174 11.42 -20.40 -7.11
C ARG A 174 10.09 -20.73 -7.79
N GLN A 175 9.09 -21.18 -7.03
CA GLN A 175 7.76 -21.45 -7.57
C GLN A 175 7.05 -20.17 -8.03
N SER A 176 7.23 -19.06 -7.31
CA SER A 176 6.67 -17.76 -7.71
C SER A 176 7.31 -17.25 -9.01
N GLU A 177 8.64 -17.28 -9.09
CA GLU A 177 9.39 -16.93 -10.30
C GLU A 177 9.00 -17.84 -11.48
N TYR A 178 8.83 -19.14 -11.25
CA TYR A 178 8.36 -20.09 -12.26
C TYR A 178 6.96 -19.76 -12.77
N LEU A 179 6.00 -19.49 -11.88
CA LEU A 179 4.64 -19.11 -12.27
C LEU A 179 4.64 -17.84 -13.13
N MET A 180 5.38 -16.82 -12.72
CA MET A 180 5.47 -15.56 -13.46
C MET A 180 6.15 -15.74 -14.81
N LYS A 181 7.28 -16.45 -14.87
CA LYS A 181 7.97 -16.75 -16.13
C LYS A 181 7.07 -17.53 -17.11
N LYS A 182 6.23 -18.42 -16.60
CA LYS A 182 5.37 -19.27 -17.43
C LYS A 182 4.12 -18.55 -17.93
N PHE A 183 3.47 -17.74 -17.09
CA PHE A 183 2.14 -17.19 -17.38
C PHE A 183 2.11 -15.67 -17.58
N ALA A 184 3.15 -14.95 -17.20
CA ALA A 184 3.26 -13.50 -17.35
C ALA A 184 4.73 -13.06 -17.64
N PRO A 185 5.40 -13.61 -18.66
CA PRO A 185 6.81 -13.33 -18.95
C PRO A 185 7.08 -11.87 -19.32
N ASP A 186 6.06 -11.14 -19.77
CA ASP A 186 6.07 -9.72 -20.13
C ASP A 186 5.97 -8.79 -18.92
N VAL A 187 5.66 -9.31 -17.73
CA VAL A 187 5.41 -8.50 -16.53
C VAL A 187 6.67 -8.44 -15.68
N LYS A 188 7.07 -7.21 -15.33
CA LYS A 188 8.16 -6.98 -14.38
C LYS A 188 7.85 -7.69 -13.06
N PHE A 189 8.74 -8.60 -12.65
CA PHE A 189 8.60 -9.38 -11.43
C PHE A 189 9.91 -9.43 -10.67
N GLU A 190 9.91 -8.95 -9.42
CA GLU A 190 11.09 -8.98 -8.56
C GLU A 190 10.69 -9.33 -7.12
N ILE A 191 11.53 -10.13 -6.46
CA ILE A 191 11.40 -10.45 -5.03
C ILE A 191 12.66 -9.92 -4.34
N ILE A 192 12.50 -8.85 -3.57
CA ILE A 192 13.57 -8.22 -2.81
C ILE A 192 13.48 -8.75 -1.38
N ALA A 193 14.44 -9.57 -0.96
CA ALA A 193 14.57 -9.98 0.43
C ALA A 193 15.16 -8.81 1.25
N THR A 194 14.51 -8.48 2.36
CA THR A 194 14.96 -7.47 3.34
C THR A 194 15.41 -8.14 4.62
#